data_AF-A0A9E1WZA9-F1
#
_entry.id   AF-A0A9E1WZA9-F1
#
_cell.length_a   1.000
_cell.length_b   1.000
_cell.length_c   1.000
_cell.angle_alpha   90.00
_cell.angle_beta   90.00
_cell.angle_gamma   90.00
#
_symmetry.space_group_name_H-M   'P 1'
#
loop_
_entity.id
_entity.type
_entity.pdbx_description
1 polymer ?
#
loop_
_entity_poly.entity_id
_entity_poly.type
_entity_poly.pdbx_seq_one_letter_code
_entity_poly.pdbx_strand_id
1 'polypeptide(L)'
;MRQGHKVLALLLTFTMIAVACGSDEADEATPAATTAAPVEVATVGEHLGDGSLGMVEVGPGEAIQIRSLNAISGDVAFLGIPNENGIRMAVEDYGQIGGHDVDLGTGMDDLCSADGGQAAA
;
A
#
# COMPACT_ATOMS: atom_id res chain seq x y z
N MET A 1 -38.30 38.23 -2.84
CA MET A 1 -38.45 36.78 -2.53
C MET A 1 -37.90 35.86 -3.62
N ARG A 2 -38.23 36.03 -4.92
CA ARG A 2 -37.73 35.16 -6.02
C ARG A 2 -36.21 35.16 -6.25
N GLN A 3 -35.53 36.28 -6.03
CA GLN A 3 -34.06 36.32 -6.17
C GLN A 3 -33.34 35.66 -4.99
N GLY A 4 -33.88 35.76 -3.77
CA GLY A 4 -33.31 35.08 -2.60
C GLY A 4 -33.32 33.56 -2.72
N HIS A 5 -34.35 32.98 -3.35
CA HIS A 5 -34.41 31.53 -3.60
C HIS A 5 -33.37 31.07 -4.63
N LYS A 6 -33.04 31.90 -5.63
CA LYS A 6 -32.01 31.57 -6.63
C LYS A 6 -30.61 31.62 -6.03
N VAL A 7 -30.35 32.58 -5.16
CA VAL A 7 -29.07 32.70 -4.43
C VAL A 7 -28.92 31.55 -3.42
N LEU A 8 -30.00 31.20 -2.71
CA LEU A 8 -30.00 30.08 -1.77
C LEU A 8 -29.77 28.73 -2.47
N ALA A 9 -30.37 28.50 -3.63
CA ALA A 9 -30.15 27.28 -4.41
C ALA A 9 -28.71 27.17 -4.92
N LEU A 10 -28.11 28.28 -5.37
CA LEU A 10 -26.74 28.31 -5.86
C LEU A 10 -25.72 28.07 -4.74
N LEU A 11 -25.97 28.61 -3.55
CA LEU A 11 -25.15 28.34 -2.36
C LEU A 11 -25.22 26.87 -1.93
N LEU A 12 -26.42 26.26 -1.95
CA LEU A 12 -26.61 24.85 -1.59
C LEU A 12 -25.88 23.88 -2.55
N THR A 13 -25.90 24.17 -3.85
CA THR A 13 -25.14 23.39 -4.84
C THR A 13 -23.64 23.57 -4.69
N PHE A 14 -23.18 24.80 -4.37
CA PHE A 14 -21.76 25.09 -4.18
C PHE A 14 -21.21 24.39 -2.93
N THR A 15 -21.97 24.35 -1.85
CA THR A 15 -21.59 23.60 -0.63
C THR A 15 -21.51 22.09 -0.87
N MET A 16 -22.36 21.52 -1.73
CA MET A 16 -22.28 20.08 -2.01
C MET A 16 -21.07 19.70 -2.87
N ILE A 17 -20.65 20.58 -3.79
CA ILE A 17 -19.44 20.39 -4.62
C ILE A 17 -18.17 20.56 -3.77
N ALA A 18 -18.18 21.49 -2.80
CA ALA A 18 -17.06 21.68 -1.89
C ALA A 18 -16.82 20.48 -0.96
N VAL A 19 -17.86 19.75 -0.55
CA VAL A 19 -17.73 18.57 0.32
C VAL A 19 -17.13 17.35 -0.39
N ALA A 20 -17.29 17.24 -1.71
CA ALA A 20 -16.75 16.12 -2.48
C ALA A 20 -15.23 16.23 -2.76
N CYS A 21 -14.63 17.41 -2.52
CA CYS A 21 -13.18 17.64 -2.62
C CYS A 21 -12.57 18.27 -1.36
N GLY A 22 -13.37 18.52 -0.32
CA GLY A 22 -12.95 19.16 0.93
C GLY A 22 -12.67 18.11 1.98
N SER A 23 -11.44 17.63 2.02
CA SER A 23 -10.93 16.90 3.17
C SER A 23 -10.80 17.86 4.36
N ASP A 24 -11.54 17.53 5.42
CA ASP A 24 -11.34 17.86 6.84
C ASP A 24 -11.74 19.26 7.36
N GLU A 25 -12.82 19.31 8.17
CA GLU A 25 -12.85 20.02 9.47
C GLU A 25 -13.83 19.28 10.42
N ALA A 26 -13.35 19.00 11.64
CA ALA A 26 -13.88 18.07 12.62
C ALA A 26 -15.00 18.63 13.53
N ASP A 27 -15.97 17.77 13.86
CA ASP A 27 -16.88 17.87 15.03
C ASP A 27 -16.53 16.74 16.02
N GLU A 28 -16.65 16.99 17.32
CA GLU A 28 -16.07 16.22 18.43
C GLU A 28 -16.21 14.69 18.40
N ALA A 29 -15.10 14.02 18.12
CA ALA A 29 -14.60 12.89 18.90
C ALA A 29 -13.07 13.01 18.89
N THR A 30 -12.44 13.18 20.06
CA THR A 30 -10.99 13.44 20.20
C THR A 30 -10.16 12.54 19.29
N PRO A 31 -9.63 13.05 18.15
CA PRO A 31 -8.69 12.29 17.36
C PRO A 31 -7.37 12.36 18.11
N ALA A 32 -6.80 11.21 18.46
CA ALA A 32 -5.37 11.17 18.75
C ALA A 32 -4.67 11.70 17.50
N ALA A 33 -4.17 12.93 17.57
CA ALA A 33 -3.40 13.55 16.51
C ALA A 33 -2.10 12.75 16.34
N THR A 34 -2.17 11.70 15.51
CA THR A 34 -0.97 11.12 14.94
C THR A 34 -0.48 12.15 13.95
N THR A 35 0.45 13.00 14.40
CA THR A 35 1.30 13.76 13.50
C THR A 35 2.05 12.72 12.67
N ALA A 36 1.55 12.41 11.48
CA ALA A 36 2.34 11.73 10.48
C ALA A 36 3.47 12.70 10.15
N ALA A 37 4.67 12.39 10.64
CA ALA A 37 5.87 13.07 10.22
C ALA A 37 5.94 13.06 8.68
N PRO A 38 6.62 14.03 8.04
CA PRO A 38 6.89 13.94 6.62
C PRO A 38 7.58 12.61 6.36
N VAL A 39 6.91 11.70 5.65
CA VAL A 39 7.55 10.50 5.14
C VAL A 39 8.45 11.01 4.02
N GLU A 40 9.76 10.99 4.23
CA GLU A 40 10.69 11.21 3.14
C GLU A 40 10.40 10.17 2.06
N VAL A 41 9.91 10.64 0.91
CA VAL A 41 9.76 9.80 -0.27
C VAL A 41 11.16 9.63 -0.82
N ALA A 42 11.81 8.52 -0.47
CA ALA A 42 13.11 8.16 -1.01
C ALA A 42 13.03 8.15 -2.55
N THR A 43 13.99 8.81 -3.21
CA THR A 43 14.06 8.74 -4.67
C THR A 43 14.49 7.33 -5.09
N VAL A 44 14.00 6.84 -6.23
CA VAL A 44 14.34 5.49 -6.72
C VAL A 44 15.86 5.41 -6.92
N GLY A 45 16.54 4.69 -6.02
CA GLY A 45 17.99 4.50 -6.04
C GLY A 45 18.73 5.05 -4.81
N GLU A 46 18.08 5.87 -3.96
CA GLU A 46 18.78 6.56 -2.87
C GLU A 46 19.38 5.63 -1.81
N HIS A 47 18.99 4.36 -1.78
CA HIS A 47 19.49 3.39 -0.80
C HIS A 47 19.71 1.97 -1.39
N LEU A 48 19.66 1.83 -2.72
CA LEU A 48 19.78 0.51 -3.36
C LEU A 48 21.24 0.07 -3.42
N GLY A 49 21.66 -0.72 -2.43
CA GLY A 49 22.96 -1.40 -2.43
C GLY A 49 24.11 -0.58 -1.82
N ASP A 50 23.84 0.57 -1.22
CA ASP A 50 24.82 1.32 -0.42
C ASP A 50 24.90 0.84 1.05
N GLY A 51 24.01 -0.08 1.44
CA GLY A 51 23.93 -0.66 2.78
C GLY A 51 23.31 0.26 3.84
N SER A 52 22.82 1.46 3.47
CA SER A 52 22.21 2.41 4.41
C SER A 52 20.90 1.91 5.04
N LEU A 53 20.20 0.98 4.38
CA LEU A 53 19.01 0.30 4.92
C LEU A 53 19.35 -0.87 5.86
N GLY A 54 20.64 -1.12 6.11
CA GLY A 54 21.13 -2.32 6.76
C GLY A 54 21.34 -3.47 5.77
N MET A 55 21.88 -4.58 6.28
CA MET A 55 22.15 -5.78 5.53
C MET A 55 21.38 -6.96 6.13
N VAL A 56 20.80 -7.78 5.27
CA VAL A 56 20.25 -9.08 5.64
C VAL A 56 21.30 -10.12 5.27
N GLU A 57 21.84 -10.81 6.29
CA GLU A 57 22.76 -11.92 6.08
C GLU A 57 21.97 -13.22 6.02
N VAL A 58 22.20 -14.02 4.97
CA VAL A 58 21.58 -15.33 4.81
C VAL A 58 22.64 -16.37 5.14
N GLY A 59 22.40 -17.14 6.20
CA GLY A 59 23.37 -18.11 6.70
C GLY A 59 23.54 -19.32 5.76
N PRO A 60 24.61 -20.11 5.92
CA PRO A 60 24.78 -21.35 5.17
C PRO A 60 23.61 -22.31 5.41
N GLY A 61 22.93 -22.71 4.33
CA GLY A 61 21.77 -23.60 4.38
C GLY A 61 20.44 -22.92 4.76
N GLU A 62 20.44 -21.61 5.00
CA GLU A 62 19.21 -20.82 5.13
C GLU A 62 18.65 -20.47 3.74
N ALA A 63 17.33 -20.44 3.63
CA ALA A 63 16.63 -20.00 2.43
C ALA A 63 16.47 -18.49 2.42
N ILE A 64 16.65 -17.88 1.25
CA ILE A 64 16.33 -16.47 1.00
C ILE A 64 14.81 -16.32 1.10
N GLN A 65 14.36 -15.36 1.91
CA GLN A 65 12.95 -15.06 2.10
C GLN A 65 12.52 -13.94 1.13
N ILE A 66 11.63 -14.25 0.19
CA ILE A 66 11.04 -13.26 -0.71
C ILE A 66 9.52 -13.38 -0.62
N ARG A 67 8.88 -12.54 0.20
CA ARG A 67 7.43 -12.57 0.31
C ARG A 67 6.75 -11.80 -0.80
N SER A 68 5.59 -12.30 -1.22
CA SER A 68 4.68 -11.60 -2.11
C SER A 68 3.54 -10.94 -1.32
N LEU A 69 3.21 -9.72 -1.71
CA LEU A 69 2.09 -8.94 -1.17
C LEU A 69 1.28 -8.41 -2.35
N ASN A 70 0.07 -8.92 -2.52
CA ASN A 70 -0.83 -8.57 -3.62
C ASN A 70 -2.27 -8.53 -3.12
N ALA A 71 -3.18 -7.88 -3.85
CA ALA A 71 -4.61 -8.00 -3.59
C ALA A 71 -5.13 -9.32 -4.15
N ILE A 72 -5.28 -10.34 -3.30
CA ILE A 72 -5.59 -11.72 -3.70
C ILE A 72 -6.99 -12.19 -3.29
N SER A 73 -7.71 -11.36 -2.53
CA SER A 73 -9.13 -11.50 -2.29
C SER A 73 -9.90 -10.20 -2.60
N GLY A 74 -11.23 -10.25 -2.46
CA GLY A 74 -12.12 -9.13 -2.79
C GLY A 74 -12.28 -8.88 -4.29
N ASP A 75 -12.77 -7.70 -4.64
CA ASP A 75 -13.24 -7.36 -5.99
C ASP A 75 -12.12 -7.30 -7.04
N VAL A 76 -10.88 -7.08 -6.59
CA VAL A 76 -9.71 -6.93 -7.46
C VAL A 76 -8.75 -8.12 -7.40
N ALA A 77 -9.15 -9.22 -6.74
CA ALA A 77 -8.36 -10.45 -6.61
C ALA A 77 -7.83 -10.99 -7.95
N PHE A 78 -8.59 -10.77 -9.03
CA PHE A 78 -8.21 -11.19 -10.38
C PHE A 78 -6.91 -10.56 -10.88
N LEU A 79 -6.45 -9.47 -10.27
CA LEU A 79 -5.15 -8.84 -10.55
C LEU A 79 -4.03 -9.50 -9.74
N GLY A 80 -4.24 -9.81 -8.46
CA GLY A 80 -3.21 -10.39 -7.60
C GLY A 80 -2.99 -11.89 -7.78
N ILE A 81 -4.05 -12.69 -7.99
CA ILE A 81 -3.94 -14.14 -8.20
C ILE A 81 -2.98 -14.52 -9.34
N PRO A 82 -3.02 -13.89 -10.54
CA PRO A 82 -2.04 -14.20 -11.58
C PRO A 82 -0.62 -13.76 -11.22
N ASN A 83 -0.46 -12.67 -10.45
CA ASN A 83 0.86 -12.24 -9.97
C ASN A 83 1.45 -13.26 -8.99
N GLU A 84 0.68 -13.73 -8.00
CA GLU A 84 1.12 -14.78 -7.06
C GLU A 84 1.55 -16.05 -7.78
N ASN A 85 0.74 -16.49 -8.74
CA ASN A 85 1.07 -17.67 -9.54
C ASN A 85 2.32 -17.42 -10.39
N GLY A 86 2.47 -16.24 -10.96
CA GLY A 86 3.65 -15.84 -11.72
C GLY A 86 4.93 -15.87 -10.88
N ILE A 87 4.88 -15.33 -9.65
CA ILE A 87 6.01 -15.33 -8.72
C ILE A 87 6.39 -16.76 -8.35
N ARG A 88 5.42 -17.61 -8.00
CA ARG A 88 5.68 -19.02 -7.68
C ARG A 88 6.30 -19.76 -8.86
N MET A 89 5.77 -19.57 -10.06
CA MET A 89 6.35 -20.17 -11.27
C MET A 89 7.77 -19.66 -11.52
N ALA A 90 8.04 -18.37 -11.31
CA ALA A 90 9.36 -17.80 -11.52
C ALA A 90 10.40 -18.34 -10.52
N VAL A 91 10.02 -18.55 -9.25
CA VAL A 91 10.91 -19.16 -8.25
C VAL A 91 11.16 -20.63 -8.55
N GLU A 92 10.13 -21.39 -8.92
CA GLU A 92 10.25 -22.79 -9.32
C GLU A 92 11.18 -22.95 -10.55
N ASP A 93 11.11 -22.02 -11.51
CA ASP A 93 11.93 -22.03 -12.74
C ASP A 93 13.37 -21.56 -12.51
N TYR A 94 13.56 -20.47 -11.76
CA TYR A 94 14.89 -19.92 -11.49
C TYR A 94 15.73 -20.81 -10.57
N GLY A 95 15.09 -21.39 -9.53
CA GLY A 95 15.75 -22.20 -8.53
C GLY A 95 16.59 -21.38 -7.53
N GLN A 96 17.76 -21.91 -7.17
CA GLN A 96 18.58 -21.32 -6.09
C GLN A 96 19.23 -19.98 -6.49
N ILE A 97 19.29 -19.05 -5.55
CA ILE A 97 20.03 -17.79 -5.69
C ILE A 97 21.30 -17.88 -4.84
N GLY A 98 22.47 -17.82 -5.46
CA GLY A 98 23.75 -17.90 -4.75
C GLY A 98 23.97 -19.22 -3.99
N GLY A 99 23.27 -20.30 -4.37
CA GLY A 99 23.30 -21.59 -3.67
C GLY A 99 22.32 -21.70 -2.49
N HIS A 100 21.50 -20.68 -2.25
CA HIS A 100 20.42 -20.71 -1.28
C HIS A 100 19.10 -21.01 -1.97
N ASP A 101 18.26 -21.84 -1.33
CA ASP A 101 16.87 -21.99 -1.74
C ASP A 101 16.13 -20.65 -1.57
N VAL A 102 15.04 -20.46 -2.30
CA VAL A 102 14.16 -19.30 -2.17
C VAL A 102 12.83 -19.77 -1.59
N ASP A 103 12.45 -19.22 -0.45
CA ASP A 103 11.15 -19.46 0.18
C ASP A 103 10.27 -18.22 0.01
N LEU A 104 9.06 -18.45 -0.52
CA LEU A 104 8.06 -17.41 -0.73
C LEU A 104 7.17 -17.20 0.49
N GLY A 105 7.14 -18.17 1.42
CA GLY A 105 6.12 -18.24 2.44
C GLY A 105 4.71 -18.32 1.85
N THR A 106 3.70 -17.97 2.66
CA THR A 106 2.33 -17.77 2.18
C THR A 106 2.21 -16.36 1.58
N GLY A 107 1.67 -16.25 0.37
CA GLY A 107 1.33 -14.95 -0.23
C GLY A 107 0.39 -14.15 0.68
N MET A 108 0.70 -12.88 0.87
CA MET A 108 -0.03 -11.98 1.77
C MET A 108 -1.03 -11.14 0.99
N ASP A 109 -2.17 -10.85 1.61
CA ASP A 109 -3.28 -10.10 1.00
C ASP A 109 -3.35 -8.67 1.55
N ASP A 110 -3.05 -7.68 0.71
CA ASP A 110 -3.16 -6.27 1.09
C ASP A 110 -4.58 -5.70 0.92
N LEU A 111 -5.50 -6.49 0.35
CA LEU A 111 -6.88 -6.11 0.03
C LEU A 111 -6.98 -4.85 -0.84
N CYS A 112 -5.90 -4.46 -1.53
CA CYS A 112 -5.75 -3.16 -2.19
C CYS A 112 -6.08 -1.99 -1.25
N SER A 113 -5.64 -2.07 0.01
CA SER A 113 -5.97 -1.12 1.07
C SER A 113 -4.74 -0.59 1.79
N ALA A 114 -4.84 0.63 2.34
CA ALA A 114 -3.74 1.23 3.12
C ALA A 114 -3.46 0.45 4.41
N ASP A 115 -4.50 -0.05 5.08
CA ASP A 115 -4.35 -0.84 6.30
C ASP A 115 -3.76 -2.22 6.02
N GLY A 116 -4.20 -2.88 4.95
CA GLY A 116 -3.63 -4.16 4.53
C GLY A 116 -2.15 -4.05 4.13
N GLY A 117 -1.78 -2.98 3.43
CA GLY A 117 -0.39 -2.69 3.10
C GLY A 117 0.48 -2.48 4.35
N GLN A 118 -0.01 -1.73 5.34
CA GLN A 118 0.71 -1.50 6.59
C GLN A 118 0.82 -2.77 7.45
N ALA A 119 -0.21 -3.62 7.48
CA ALA A 119 -0.20 -4.86 8.25
C ALA A 119 0.81 -5.89 7.74
N ALA A 120 1.27 -5.75 6.49
CA ALA A 120 2.21 -6.64 5.85
C ALA A 120 3.67 -6.14 5.84
N ALA A 121 3.92 -4.90 6.27
CA ALA A 121 5.22 -4.23 6.28
C ALA A 121 5.97 -4.39 7.62
#